data_AF-A0A7Z9H5B4-F1
#
_entry.id   AF-A0A7Z9H5B4-F1
#
_cell.length_a   1.000
_cell.length_b   1.000
_cell.length_c   1.000
_cell.angle_alpha   90.00
_cell.angle_beta   90.00
_cell.angle_gamma   90.00
#
_symmetry.space_group_name_H-M   'P 1'
#
loop_
_entity.id
_entity.type
_entity.pdbx_description
1 polymer ?
#
loop_
_entity_poly.entity_id
_entity_poly.type
_entity_poly.pdbx_seq_one_letter_code
_entity_poly.pdbx_strand_id
1 'polypeptide(L)'
;MTTIDPRDDARRLRDGLRRQREIYSELYNLFEQTLLEGADDLLNWVFASEDVVNRAAVVDAEIDEVKERWETQRKDVPDALIAEVRLERDLLHQNLQDLQRMQEKQLQRISMGFEEKSERVRKAEGQRRIQEVYGASPAVSNRFSGHLD
;
A
#
# COMPACT_ATOMS: atom_id res chain seq x y z
N MET A 1 -35.37 -14.05 -25.67
CA MET A 1 -34.45 -14.48 -24.60
C MET A 1 -33.13 -14.82 -25.25
N THR A 2 -32.08 -14.05 -24.96
CA THR A 2 -30.73 -14.32 -25.45
C THR A 2 -30.17 -15.46 -24.59
N THR A 3 -30.06 -16.66 -25.14
CA THR A 3 -29.48 -17.80 -24.42
C THR A 3 -27.96 -17.58 -24.36
N ILE A 4 -27.46 -17.17 -23.20
CA ILE A 4 -26.02 -16.97 -22.97
C ILE A 4 -25.37 -18.36 -22.79
N ASP A 5 -24.30 -18.65 -23.53
CA ASP A 5 -23.54 -19.90 -23.39
C ASP A 5 -22.75 -19.86 -22.07
N PRO A 6 -22.89 -20.84 -21.16
CA PRO A 6 -22.11 -20.93 -19.91
C PRO A 6 -20.60 -20.87 -20.12
N ARG A 7 -20.09 -21.27 -21.30
CA ARG A 7 -18.67 -21.18 -21.66
C ARG A 7 -18.23 -19.75 -21.93
N ASP A 8 -19.11 -18.92 -22.44
CA ASP A 8 -18.81 -17.51 -22.67
C ASP A 8 -18.75 -16.76 -21.34
N ASP A 9 -19.67 -17.05 -20.41
CA ASP A 9 -19.58 -16.53 -19.03
C ASP A 9 -18.28 -17.01 -18.33
N ALA A 10 -17.88 -18.26 -18.53
CA ALA A 10 -16.62 -18.79 -18.01
C ALA A 10 -15.38 -18.03 -18.53
N ARG A 11 -15.35 -17.74 -19.84
CA ARG A 11 -14.27 -16.97 -20.47
C ARG A 11 -14.25 -15.53 -19.94
N ARG A 12 -15.42 -14.88 -19.86
CA ARG A 12 -15.55 -13.53 -19.31
C ARG A 12 -15.05 -13.45 -17.88
N LEU A 13 -15.37 -14.45 -17.05
CA LEU A 13 -14.89 -14.52 -15.66
C LEU A 13 -13.37 -14.67 -15.57
N ARG A 14 -12.79 -15.59 -16.36
CA ARG A 14 -11.33 -15.77 -16.43
C ARG A 14 -10.62 -14.49 -16.87
N ASP A 15 -11.12 -13.85 -17.92
CA ASP A 15 -10.51 -12.66 -18.50
C ASP A 15 -10.70 -11.42 -17.61
N GLY A 16 -11.81 -11.35 -16.85
CA GLY A 16 -12.01 -10.37 -15.77
C GLY A 16 -10.98 -10.55 -14.65
N LEU A 17 -10.84 -11.76 -14.11
CA LEU A 17 -9.88 -12.07 -13.04
C LEU A 17 -8.43 -11.77 -13.47
N ARG A 18 -8.08 -12.08 -14.73
CA ARG A 18 -6.75 -11.77 -15.28
C ARG A 18 -6.49 -10.26 -15.32
N ARG A 19 -7.43 -9.47 -15.84
CA ARG A 19 -7.32 -8.00 -15.88
C ARG A 19 -7.20 -7.42 -14.47
N GLN A 20 -7.96 -7.94 -13.53
CA GLN A 20 -7.87 -7.52 -12.13
C GLN A 20 -6.48 -7.81 -11.54
N ARG A 21 -5.90 -8.97 -11.87
CA ARG A 21 -4.53 -9.32 -11.44
C ARG A 21 -3.50 -8.33 -11.99
N GLU A 22 -3.61 -7.97 -13.27
CA GLU A 22 -2.71 -7.00 -13.91
C GLU A 22 -2.79 -5.62 -13.23
N ILE A 23 -4.02 -5.17 -12.91
CA ILE A 23 -4.27 -3.93 -12.17
C ILE A 23 -3.60 -3.97 -10.78
N TYR A 24 -3.72 -5.07 -10.04
CA TYR A 24 -3.06 -5.17 -8.74
C TYR A 24 -1.53 -5.28 -8.82
N SER A 25 -0.99 -5.90 -9.87
CA SER A 25 0.46 -5.87 -10.13
C SER A 25 0.96 -4.46 -10.44
N GLU A 26 0.16 -3.66 -11.16
CA GLU A 26 0.47 -2.24 -11.40
C GLU A 26 0.50 -1.44 -10.09
N LEU A 27 -0.50 -1.62 -9.21
CA LEU A 27 -0.49 -1.05 -7.86
C LEU A 27 0.74 -1.45 -7.06
N TYR A 28 1.11 -2.74 -7.09
CA TYR A 28 2.28 -3.25 -6.38
C TYR A 28 3.56 -2.54 -6.83
N ASN A 29 3.75 -2.40 -8.14
CA ASN A 29 4.92 -1.71 -8.69
C ASN A 29 4.95 -0.23 -8.29
N LEU A 30 3.80 0.45 -8.30
CA LEU A 30 3.69 1.84 -7.85
C LEU A 30 4.05 1.98 -6.36
N PHE A 31 3.57 1.05 -5.51
CA PHE A 31 3.94 1.01 -4.09
C PHE A 31 5.44 0.74 -3.88
N GLU A 32 6.03 -0.15 -4.68
CA GLU A 32 7.46 -0.48 -4.62
C GLU A 32 8.34 0.70 -5.05
N GLN A 33 7.99 1.40 -6.12
CA GLN A 33 8.72 2.61 -6.54
C GLN A 33 8.69 3.70 -5.46
N THR A 34 7.55 3.87 -4.80
CA THR A 34 7.40 4.82 -3.69
C THR A 34 8.27 4.45 -2.47
N LEU A 35 8.56 3.16 -2.24
CA LEU A 35 9.52 2.72 -1.21
C LEU A 35 10.95 3.19 -1.50
N LEU A 36 11.31 3.34 -2.78
CA LEU A 36 12.65 3.61 -3.27
C LEU A 36 12.92 5.12 -3.41
N GLU A 37 11.93 5.89 -3.87
CA GLU A 37 12.10 7.32 -4.21
C GLU A 37 11.91 8.27 -3.01
N GLY A 38 11.29 7.80 -1.92
CA GLY A 38 11.11 8.58 -0.69
C GLY A 38 9.79 9.36 -0.66
N ALA A 39 9.40 9.80 0.54
CA ALA A 39 8.05 10.29 0.84
C ALA A 39 7.66 11.65 0.22
N ASP A 40 8.56 12.32 -0.52
CA ASP A 40 8.31 13.66 -1.06
C ASP A 40 7.29 13.67 -2.22
N ASP A 41 7.04 12.52 -2.85
CA ASP A 41 6.05 12.36 -3.93
C ASP A 41 4.74 11.65 -3.51
N LEU A 42 4.44 11.62 -2.21
CA LEU A 42 3.28 10.90 -1.66
C LEU A 42 1.93 11.33 -2.27
N LEU A 43 1.80 12.61 -2.64
CA LEU A 43 0.58 13.15 -3.27
C LEU A 43 0.38 12.64 -4.70
N ASN A 44 1.44 12.62 -5.51
CA ASN A 44 1.40 12.04 -6.86
C ASN A 44 1.09 10.55 -6.80
N TRP A 45 1.61 9.86 -5.78
CA TRP A 45 1.29 8.47 -5.51
C TRP A 45 -0.19 8.24 -5.16
N VAL A 46 -0.78 9.06 -4.29
CA VAL A 46 -2.22 8.96 -3.95
C VAL A 46 -3.08 9.06 -5.21
N PHE A 47 -2.83 10.05 -6.07
CA PHE A 47 -3.58 10.21 -7.32
C PHE A 47 -3.37 9.07 -8.32
N ALA A 48 -2.12 8.59 -8.47
CA ALA A 48 -1.84 7.43 -9.32
C ALA A 48 -2.54 6.16 -8.81
N SER A 49 -2.62 5.98 -7.48
CA SER A 49 -3.33 4.84 -6.87
C SER A 49 -4.85 4.91 -7.06
N GLU A 50 -5.43 6.12 -7.11
CA GLU A 50 -6.87 6.33 -7.27
C GLU A 50 -7.37 5.86 -8.65
N ASP A 51 -6.64 6.17 -9.72
CA ASP A 51 -6.98 5.68 -11.08
C ASP A 51 -6.96 4.15 -11.15
N VAL A 52 -5.93 3.53 -10.59
CA VAL A 52 -5.78 2.08 -10.62
C VAL A 52 -6.86 1.39 -9.74
N VAL A 53 -7.24 2.00 -8.61
CA VAL A 53 -8.36 1.53 -7.78
C VAL A 53 -9.70 1.64 -8.51
N ASN A 54 -9.93 2.73 -9.26
CA ASN A 54 -11.16 2.89 -10.04
C ASN A 54 -11.27 1.82 -11.15
N ARG A 55 -10.15 1.52 -11.83
CA ARG A 55 -10.09 0.42 -12.81
C ARG A 55 -10.38 -0.93 -12.16
N ALA A 56 -9.89 -1.18 -10.95
CA ALA A 56 -10.21 -2.40 -10.20
C ALA A 56 -11.71 -2.53 -9.93
N ALA A 57 -12.36 -1.44 -9.49
CA ALA A 57 -13.79 -1.42 -9.17
C ALA A 57 -14.69 -1.73 -10.40
N VAL A 58 -14.28 -1.25 -11.58
CA VAL A 58 -15.00 -1.59 -12.84
C VAL A 58 -14.88 -3.07 -13.15
N VAL A 59 -13.68 -3.64 -13.01
CA VAL A 59 -13.45 -5.07 -13.25
C VAL A 59 -14.17 -5.93 -12.21
N ASP A 60 -14.24 -5.50 -10.95
CA ASP A 60 -15.04 -6.16 -9.90
C ASP A 60 -16.52 -6.23 -10.26
N ALA A 61 -17.10 -5.12 -10.76
CA ALA A 61 -18.49 -5.10 -11.19
C ALA A 61 -18.76 -6.05 -12.37
N GLU A 62 -17.83 -6.13 -13.34
CA GLU A 62 -17.91 -7.08 -14.46
C GLU A 62 -17.83 -8.54 -13.98
N ILE A 63 -16.99 -8.83 -12.99
CA ILE A 63 -16.84 -10.16 -12.38
C ILE A 63 -18.12 -10.53 -11.63
N ASP A 64 -18.63 -9.64 -10.78
CA ASP A 64 -19.82 -9.89 -9.97
C ASP A 64 -21.06 -10.15 -10.83
N GLU A 65 -21.22 -9.44 -11.95
CA GLU A 65 -22.31 -9.64 -12.91
C GLU A 65 -22.34 -11.07 -13.49
N VAL A 66 -21.16 -11.67 -13.69
CA VAL A 66 -21.00 -12.99 -14.31
C VAL A 66 -20.95 -14.11 -13.26
N LYS A 67 -20.50 -13.81 -12.04
CA LYS A 67 -20.29 -14.75 -10.94
C LYS A 67 -21.58 -15.41 -10.46
N GLU A 68 -22.67 -14.65 -10.36
CA GLU A 68 -23.97 -15.17 -9.94
C GLU A 68 -24.53 -16.19 -10.95
N ARG A 69 -24.37 -15.93 -12.25
CA ARG A 69 -24.74 -16.87 -13.32
C ARG A 69 -23.83 -18.08 -13.35
N TRP A 70 -22.52 -17.88 -13.14
CA TRP A 70 -21.52 -18.94 -13.06
C TRP A 70 -21.85 -19.97 -11.98
N GLU A 71 -22.18 -19.55 -10.76
CA GLU A 71 -22.51 -20.48 -9.67
C GLU A 71 -23.70 -21.39 -10.00
N THR A 72 -24.64 -20.85 -10.77
CA THR A 72 -25.85 -21.54 -11.20
C THR A 72 -25.60 -22.49 -12.37
N GLN A 73 -24.74 -22.11 -13.32
CA GLN A 73 -24.59 -22.77 -14.64
C GLN A 73 -23.30 -23.59 -14.79
N ARG A 74 -22.37 -23.56 -13.82
CA ARG A 74 -21.05 -24.22 -13.93
C ARG A 74 -21.06 -25.72 -14.22
N LYS A 75 -22.20 -26.41 -14.06
CA LYS A 75 -22.33 -27.86 -14.28
C LYS A 75 -22.13 -28.26 -15.75
N ASP A 76 -22.38 -27.33 -16.67
CA ASP A 76 -22.29 -27.55 -18.11
C ASP A 76 -20.97 -26.99 -18.71
N VAL A 77 -20.04 -26.55 -17.86
CA VAL A 77 -18.76 -25.97 -18.25
C VAL A 77 -17.64 -27.03 -18.16
N PRO A 78 -16.72 -27.11 -19.14
CA PRO A 78 -15.61 -28.05 -19.07
C PRO A 78 -14.70 -27.84 -17.84
N ASP A 79 -14.28 -28.93 -17.21
CA ASP A 79 -13.42 -28.89 -16.01
C ASP A 79 -12.11 -28.11 -16.21
N ALA A 80 -11.52 -28.18 -17.41
CA ALA A 80 -10.31 -27.43 -17.74
C ALA A 80 -10.53 -25.91 -17.61
N LEU A 81 -11.69 -25.41 -18.06
CA LEU A 81 -12.01 -23.99 -17.98
C LEU A 81 -12.38 -23.56 -16.55
N ILE A 82 -13.01 -24.45 -15.79
CA ILE A 82 -13.20 -24.26 -14.33
C ILE A 82 -11.84 -24.17 -13.61
N ALA A 83 -10.88 -25.00 -13.99
CA ALA A 83 -9.53 -24.98 -13.43
C ALA A 83 -8.77 -23.68 -13.76
N GLU A 84 -8.88 -23.17 -14.99
CA GLU A 84 -8.32 -21.87 -15.38
C GLU A 84 -8.90 -20.72 -14.55
N VAL A 85 -10.22 -20.67 -14.36
CA VAL A 85 -10.88 -19.66 -13.51
C VAL A 85 -10.40 -19.75 -12.07
N ARG A 86 -10.27 -20.96 -11.51
CA ARG A 86 -9.75 -21.16 -10.15
C ARG A 86 -8.30 -20.70 -10.02
N LEU A 87 -7.46 -21.03 -11.00
CA LEU A 87 -6.06 -20.61 -11.01
C LEU A 87 -5.94 -19.08 -11.02
N GLU A 88 -6.67 -18.39 -11.91
CA GLU A 88 -6.62 -16.93 -11.98
C GLU A 88 -7.09 -16.29 -10.66
N ARG A 89 -8.15 -16.83 -10.04
CA ARG A 89 -8.62 -16.39 -8.71
C ARG A 89 -7.57 -16.62 -7.62
N ASP A 90 -6.92 -17.76 -7.60
CA ASP A 90 -5.93 -18.10 -6.57
C ASP A 90 -4.69 -17.20 -6.71
N LEU A 91 -4.25 -16.92 -7.95
CA LEU A 91 -3.19 -15.95 -8.25
C LEU A 91 -3.58 -14.53 -7.85
N LEU A 92 -4.82 -14.13 -8.11
CA LEU A 92 -5.35 -12.84 -7.68
C LEU A 92 -5.31 -12.70 -6.15
N HIS A 93 -5.72 -13.75 -5.44
CA HIS A 93 -5.68 -13.76 -3.98
C HIS A 93 -4.26 -13.63 -3.44
N GLN A 94 -3.29 -14.28 -4.08
CA GLN A 94 -1.88 -14.14 -3.73
C GLN A 94 -1.38 -12.69 -3.93
N ASN A 95 -1.68 -12.07 -5.08
CA ASN A 95 -1.31 -10.67 -5.34
C ASN A 95 -1.88 -9.72 -4.28
N LEU A 96 -3.12 -9.92 -3.86
CA LEU A 96 -3.76 -9.11 -2.81
C LEU A 96 -3.06 -9.26 -1.45
N GLN A 97 -2.65 -10.48 -1.09
CA GLN A 97 -1.88 -10.70 0.15
C GLN A 97 -0.51 -10.00 0.10
N ASP A 98 0.16 -10.02 -1.06
CA ASP A 98 1.46 -9.37 -1.22
C ASP A 98 1.35 -7.83 -1.16
N LEU A 99 0.28 -7.27 -1.75
CA LEU A 99 -0.07 -5.85 -1.60
C LEU A 99 -0.31 -5.47 -0.13
N GLN A 100 -1.09 -6.26 0.61
CA GLN A 100 -1.36 -6.01 2.03
C GLN A 100 -0.06 -6.02 2.86
N ARG A 101 0.80 -7.01 2.66
CA ARG A 101 2.12 -7.07 3.33
C ARG A 101 2.99 -5.86 3.01
N MET A 102 2.95 -5.39 1.76
CA MET A 102 3.71 -4.20 1.35
C MET A 102 3.16 -2.93 2.02
N GLN A 103 1.84 -2.79 2.09
CA GLN A 103 1.19 -1.68 2.78
C GLN A 103 1.54 -1.66 4.27
N GLU A 104 1.51 -2.81 4.95
CA GLU A 104 1.92 -2.93 6.36
C GLU A 104 3.38 -2.49 6.58
N LYS A 105 4.29 -2.93 5.72
CA LYS A 105 5.71 -2.52 5.76
C LYS A 105 5.87 -1.01 5.56
N GLN A 106 5.13 -0.43 4.64
CA GLN A 106 5.13 1.02 4.40
C GLN A 106 4.67 1.79 5.64
N LEU A 107 3.54 1.39 6.24
CA LEU A 107 3.00 2.01 7.45
C LEU A 107 3.99 1.93 8.61
N GLN A 108 4.67 0.79 8.79
CA GLN A 108 5.72 0.63 9.80
C GLN A 108 6.91 1.58 9.57
N ARG A 109 7.41 1.69 8.32
CA ARG A 109 8.51 2.62 7.98
C ARG A 109 8.12 4.07 8.26
N ILE A 110 6.90 4.46 7.87
CA ILE A 110 6.38 5.81 8.14
C ILE A 110 6.31 6.06 9.65
N SER A 111 5.77 5.13 10.43
CA SER A 111 5.68 5.25 11.89
C SER A 111 7.04 5.42 12.56
N MET A 112 8.04 4.59 12.20
CA MET A 112 9.40 4.71 12.73
C MET A 112 10.03 6.07 12.38
N GLY A 113 9.87 6.52 11.12
CA GLY A 113 10.38 7.83 10.71
C GLY A 113 9.77 9.00 11.49
N PHE A 114 8.47 8.92 11.83
CA PHE A 114 7.81 9.89 12.71
C PHE A 114 8.35 9.85 14.14
N GLU A 115 8.56 8.67 14.72
CA GLU A 115 9.12 8.50 16.06
C GLU A 115 10.54 9.07 16.17
N GLU A 116 11.42 8.74 15.22
CA GLU A 116 12.78 9.28 15.16
C GLU A 116 12.81 10.80 14.98
N LYS A 117 11.91 11.34 14.15
CA LYS A 117 11.78 12.79 13.97
C LYS A 117 11.26 13.46 15.25
N SER A 118 10.27 12.87 15.91
CA SER A 118 9.74 13.34 17.20
C SER A 118 10.80 13.33 18.31
N GLU A 119 11.63 12.28 18.38
CA GLU A 119 12.70 12.20 19.37
C GLU A 119 13.79 13.25 19.12
N ARG A 120 14.15 13.49 17.85
CA ARG A 120 15.08 14.56 17.47
C ARG A 120 14.56 15.94 17.86
N VAL A 121 13.27 16.22 17.62
CA VAL A 121 12.64 17.48 18.03
C VAL A 121 12.67 17.63 19.56
N ARG A 122 12.29 16.58 20.31
CA ARG A 122 12.35 16.60 21.79
C ARG A 122 13.76 16.85 22.32
N LYS A 123 14.79 16.23 21.74
CA LYS A 123 16.19 16.47 22.11
C LYS A 123 16.62 17.91 21.80
N ALA A 124 16.28 18.43 20.63
CA ALA A 124 16.60 19.80 20.23
C ALA A 124 15.90 20.84 21.11
N GLU A 125 14.63 20.63 21.47
CA GLU A 125 13.91 21.50 22.41
C GLU A 125 14.48 21.42 23.82
N GLY A 126 14.85 20.22 24.29
CA GLY A 126 15.54 20.04 25.57
C GLY A 126 16.87 20.79 25.61
N GLN A 127 17.66 20.71 24.54
CA GLN A 127 18.92 21.45 24.41
C GLN A 127 18.71 22.97 24.36
N ARG A 128 17.70 23.46 23.63
CA ARG A 128 17.33 24.89 23.64
C ARG A 128 16.97 25.36 25.03
N ARG A 129 16.10 24.63 25.75
CA ARG A 129 15.71 24.98 27.12
C ARG A 129 16.91 25.02 28.07
N ILE A 130 17.85 24.08 27.96
CA ILE A 130 19.10 24.10 28.74
C ILE A 130 19.94 25.33 28.38
N GLN A 131 20.08 25.67 27.10
CA GLN A 131 20.78 26.89 26.68
C GLN A 131 20.08 28.18 27.13
N GLU A 132 18.75 28.22 27.17
CA GLU A 132 18.00 29.37 27.68
C GLU A 132 18.19 29.53 29.20
N VAL A 133 18.19 28.43 29.96
CA VAL A 133 18.34 28.46 31.42
C VAL A 133 19.79 28.71 31.85
N TYR A 134 20.77 28.10 31.18
CA TYR A 134 22.19 28.14 31.57
C TYR A 134 23.05 29.07 30.69
N GLY A 135 22.66 29.33 29.45
CA GLY A 135 23.34 30.26 28.54
C GLY A 135 22.94 31.73 28.74
N ALA A 136 21.81 32.01 29.41
CA ALA A 136 21.40 33.35 29.81
C ALA A 136 22.03 33.81 31.15
N SER A 137 22.97 33.05 31.73
CA SER A 137 23.60 33.39 33.01
C SER A 137 25.04 33.88 32.80
N PRO A 138 25.33 35.20 32.93
CA PRO A 138 26.68 35.75 32.84
C PRO A 138 27.61 35.31 33.99
N ALA A 139 27.13 34.49 34.93
CA ALA A 139 27.79 34.27 36.23
C ALA A 139 28.56 32.94 36.35
N VAL A 140 28.56 32.06 35.33
CA VAL A 140 29.23 30.75 35.44
C VAL A 140 30.63 30.72 34.80
N SER A 141 31.05 31.79 34.11
CA SER A 141 32.37 31.83 33.43
C SER A 141 33.56 32.24 34.31
N ASN A 142 33.37 32.67 35.57
CA ASN A 142 34.45 33.30 36.36
C ASN A 142 34.81 32.59 37.69
N ARG A 143 34.39 31.35 37.94
CA ARG A 143 34.72 30.64 39.21
C ARG A 143 35.73 29.50 39.11
N PHE A 144 36.28 29.18 37.94
CA PHE A 144 37.22 28.06 37.78
C PHE A 144 38.64 28.43 37.30
N SER A 145 39.00 29.72 37.26
CA SER A 145 40.30 30.16 36.70
C SER A 145 41.10 31.13 37.59
N GLY A 146 40.90 31.14 38.91
CA GLY A 146 41.51 32.16 39.78
C GLY A 146 42.04 31.63 41.11
N HIS A 147 43.30 31.19 41.13
CA HIS A 147 44.27 31.29 42.23
C HIS A 147 44.05 30.38 43.46
N LEU A 148 44.72 29.22 43.42
CA LEU A 148 45.55 28.77 44.54
C LEU A 148 46.99 28.68 44.03
N ASP A 149 47.68 29.83 44.04
CA ASP A 149 49.11 29.99 44.31
C ASP A 149 49.31 31.44 44.81
#